data_AF-A0A1Y0I334-F1
#
_entry.id   AF-A0A1Y0I334-F1
#
_cell.length_a   1.000
_cell.length_b   1.000
_cell.length_c   1.000
_cell.angle_alpha   90.00
_cell.angle_beta   90.00
_cell.angle_gamma   90.00
#
_symmetry.space_group_name_H-M   'P 1'
#
loop_
_entity.id
_entity.type
_entity.pdbx_description
1 polymer ?
#
loop_
_entity_poly.entity_id
_entity_poly.type
_entity_poly.pdbx_seq_one_letter_code
_entity_poly.pdbx_strand_id
1 'polypeptide(L)'
;MKHVAIQSDYAKLQQSDPTLLNLKHMLDQDTFFVFGQIIDGTHQYTHYPLAIAGFSDQYKKNERVDAMFNITPNTHYGLNLPARRYQLLVMADLNRNNQFEHDEVIGQKQLEVTLEHIPNKVLGKMDIELNSPTSVVDFAAIEAPVTSDIEESIFYPAGSLRPLNDPFFSREMSTLGLYHPAAFLESSPNMFYALEEDLSYKIPVIFVHGINGSPREFSSLIENRDRSRYKPWFFYYRFHKPA
;
A
#
# COMPACT_ATOMS: atom_id res chain seq x y z
N MET A 1 -9.32 23.73 -10.40
CA MET A 1 -9.59 23.40 -11.81
C MET A 1 -8.94 22.08 -12.25
N LYS A 2 -7.63 21.83 -12.01
CA LYS A 2 -6.94 20.59 -12.44
C LYS A 2 -7.53 19.28 -11.87
N HIS A 3 -7.89 19.23 -10.58
CA HIS A 3 -8.40 17.99 -9.95
C HIS A 3 -9.83 17.62 -10.39
N VAL A 4 -10.67 18.63 -10.68
CA VAL A 4 -12.04 18.40 -11.20
C VAL A 4 -11.99 17.75 -12.59
N ALA A 5 -11.01 18.14 -13.42
CA ALA A 5 -10.81 17.53 -14.73
C ALA A 5 -10.47 16.03 -14.59
N ILE A 6 -9.55 15.67 -13.69
CA ILE A 6 -9.15 14.27 -13.48
C ILE A 6 -10.32 13.40 -12.99
N GLN A 7 -11.15 13.90 -12.07
CA GLN A 7 -12.35 13.17 -11.64
C GLN A 7 -13.38 13.01 -12.76
N SER A 8 -13.55 14.04 -13.60
CA SER A 8 -14.39 13.92 -14.80
C SER A 8 -13.85 12.90 -15.79
N ASP A 9 -12.53 12.76 -15.90
CA ASP A 9 -11.90 11.82 -16.82
C ASP A 9 -12.07 10.37 -16.31
N TYR A 10 -11.89 10.11 -15.01
CA TYR A 10 -12.22 8.81 -14.42
C TYR A 10 -13.70 8.45 -14.60
N ALA A 11 -14.62 9.40 -14.42
CA ALA A 11 -16.04 9.17 -14.65
C ALA A 11 -16.34 8.81 -16.12
N LYS A 12 -15.70 9.48 -17.09
CA LYS A 12 -15.83 9.15 -18.51
C LYS A 12 -15.24 7.78 -18.83
N LEU A 13 -14.03 7.49 -18.33
CA LEU A 13 -13.38 6.18 -18.50
C LEU A 13 -14.25 5.07 -17.93
N GLN A 14 -14.83 5.27 -16.74
CA GLN A 14 -15.74 4.29 -16.14
C GLN A 14 -17.01 4.06 -16.97
N GLN A 15 -17.48 5.05 -17.72
CA GLN A 15 -18.62 4.88 -18.63
C GLN A 15 -18.25 4.13 -19.91
N SER A 16 -17.05 4.35 -20.45
CA SER A 16 -16.62 3.75 -21.73
C SER A 16 -15.93 2.40 -21.59
N ASP A 17 -15.16 2.19 -20.53
CA ASP A 17 -14.36 1.00 -20.23
C ASP A 17 -14.30 0.78 -18.71
N PRO A 18 -15.38 0.23 -18.12
CA PRO A 18 -15.53 0.15 -16.68
C PRO A 18 -14.48 -0.78 -16.05
N THR A 19 -13.90 -0.35 -14.93
CA THR A 19 -12.95 -1.15 -14.13
C THR A 19 -13.11 -0.81 -12.65
N LEU A 20 -12.76 -1.73 -11.76
CA LEU A 20 -12.65 -1.43 -10.33
C LEU A 20 -11.47 -0.53 -10.01
N LEU A 21 -10.40 -0.59 -10.81
CA LEU A 21 -9.29 0.35 -10.72
C LEU A 21 -9.79 1.80 -10.91
N ASN A 22 -10.60 2.07 -11.93
CA ASN A 22 -11.19 3.39 -12.14
C ASN A 22 -12.02 3.83 -10.93
N LEU A 23 -12.88 2.93 -10.41
CA LEU A 23 -13.69 3.22 -9.23
C LEU A 23 -12.83 3.53 -7.99
N LYS A 24 -11.70 2.84 -7.79
CA LYS A 24 -10.76 3.12 -6.70
C LYS A 24 -10.23 4.56 -6.73
N HIS A 25 -10.08 5.16 -7.92
CA HIS A 25 -9.60 6.54 -8.08
C HIS A 25 -10.70 7.61 -8.02
N MET A 26 -11.98 7.22 -8.05
CA MET A 26 -13.11 8.14 -7.98
C MET A 26 -13.38 8.56 -6.53
N LEU A 27 -13.43 9.87 -6.27
CA LEU A 27 -13.60 10.44 -4.92
C LEU A 27 -14.99 10.20 -4.31
N ASP A 28 -15.99 9.91 -5.14
CA ASP A 28 -17.37 9.61 -4.71
C ASP A 28 -17.61 8.12 -4.48
N GLN A 29 -16.59 7.29 -4.70
CA GLN A 29 -16.65 5.84 -4.46
C GLN A 29 -15.98 5.49 -3.14
N ASP A 30 -16.62 4.56 -2.43
CA ASP A 30 -16.08 4.02 -1.19
C ASP A 30 -15.02 2.96 -1.47
N THR A 31 -13.92 3.04 -0.72
CA THR A 31 -12.90 2.00 -0.64
C THR A 31 -12.78 1.48 0.78
N PHE A 32 -12.40 0.21 0.88
CA PHE A 32 -12.23 -0.54 2.11
C PHE A 32 -10.75 -0.81 2.30
N PHE A 33 -10.21 -0.46 3.46
CA PHE A 33 -8.86 -0.82 3.83
C PHE A 33 -8.83 -2.24 4.38
N VAL A 34 -8.24 -3.15 3.62
CA VAL A 34 -8.11 -4.58 3.96
C VAL A 34 -6.66 -4.85 4.35
N PHE A 35 -6.43 -5.41 5.53
CA PHE A 35 -5.08 -5.71 6.02
C PHE A 35 -5.01 -7.06 6.76
N GLY A 36 -3.83 -7.65 6.74
CA GLY A 36 -3.52 -8.93 7.38
C GLY A 36 -2.02 -9.19 7.39
N GLN A 37 -1.63 -10.35 7.89
CA GLN A 37 -0.24 -10.81 7.86
C GLN A 37 -0.01 -11.84 6.75
N ILE A 38 1.17 -11.82 6.17
CA ILE A 38 1.66 -12.91 5.32
C ILE A 38 2.45 -13.87 6.20
N ILE A 39 1.98 -15.11 6.36
CA ILE A 39 2.56 -16.06 7.32
C ILE A 39 3.40 -17.09 6.57
N ASP A 40 4.72 -17.07 6.78
CA ASP A 40 5.66 -18.06 6.25
C ASP A 40 6.09 -19.03 7.34
N GLY A 41 5.28 -20.07 7.57
CA GLY A 41 5.56 -21.08 8.59
C GLY A 41 6.79 -21.94 8.27
N THR A 42 7.18 -22.06 7.00
CA THR A 42 8.29 -22.91 6.55
C THR A 42 9.60 -22.14 6.38
N HIS A 43 9.55 -20.80 6.45
CA HIS A 43 10.65 -19.88 6.18
C HIS A 43 11.22 -20.00 4.76
N GLN A 44 10.47 -20.59 3.83
CA GLN A 44 10.91 -20.86 2.46
C GLN A 44 11.07 -19.59 1.63
N TYR A 45 10.33 -18.53 1.97
CA TYR A 45 10.21 -17.33 1.15
C TYR A 45 10.97 -16.11 1.71
N THR A 46 11.74 -16.30 2.79
CA THR A 46 12.50 -15.26 3.51
C THR A 46 13.43 -14.41 2.61
N HIS A 47 13.86 -14.94 1.47
CA HIS A 47 14.83 -14.30 0.58
C HIS A 47 14.29 -13.94 -0.81
N TYR A 48 12.96 -13.97 -0.98
CA TYR A 48 12.32 -13.61 -2.24
C TYR A 48 11.55 -12.29 -2.08
N PRO A 49 11.62 -11.38 -3.06
CA PRO A 49 10.70 -10.26 -3.12
C PRO A 49 9.27 -10.77 -3.18
N LEU A 50 8.39 -10.27 -2.31
CA LEU A 50 6.98 -10.63 -2.32
C LEU A 50 6.11 -9.46 -2.77
N ALA A 51 5.00 -9.80 -3.42
CA ALA A 51 3.91 -8.90 -3.70
C ALA A 51 2.58 -9.55 -3.30
N ILE A 52 1.61 -8.72 -2.93
CA ILE A 52 0.22 -9.11 -2.81
C ILE A 52 -0.63 -8.22 -3.71
N ALA A 53 -1.59 -8.83 -4.40
CA ALA A 53 -2.52 -8.11 -5.26
C ALA A 53 -3.94 -8.61 -5.08
N GLY A 54 -4.89 -7.67 -5.18
CA GLY A 54 -6.32 -7.96 -5.19
C GLY A 54 -6.85 -8.01 -6.61
N PHE A 55 -7.39 -9.16 -7.00
CA PHE A 55 -7.98 -9.39 -8.32
C PHE A 55 -9.50 -9.51 -8.25
N SER A 56 -10.20 -9.08 -9.28
CA SER A 56 -11.65 -9.24 -9.40
C SER A 56 -12.05 -9.50 -10.85
N ASP A 57 -13.15 -10.24 -11.02
CA ASP A 57 -13.77 -10.51 -12.33
C ASP A 57 -14.96 -9.60 -12.64
N GLN A 58 -15.20 -8.56 -11.82
CA GLN A 58 -16.42 -7.76 -11.87
C GLN A 58 -16.65 -7.08 -13.23
N TYR A 59 -15.60 -6.53 -13.84
CA TYR A 59 -15.68 -5.85 -15.14
C TYR A 59 -14.76 -6.48 -16.18
N LYS A 60 -13.55 -6.86 -15.78
CA LYS A 60 -12.58 -7.58 -16.62
C LYS A 60 -12.15 -8.84 -15.88
N LYS A 61 -11.91 -9.92 -16.62
CA LYS A 61 -11.38 -11.16 -16.03
C LYS A 61 -9.99 -10.88 -15.45
N ASN A 62 -9.77 -11.30 -14.21
CA ASN A 62 -8.52 -11.14 -13.46
C ASN A 62 -8.02 -9.69 -13.46
N GLU A 63 -8.95 -8.74 -13.24
CA GLU A 63 -8.61 -7.33 -13.12
C GLU A 63 -7.83 -7.09 -11.83
N ARG A 64 -6.57 -6.64 -11.93
CA ARG A 64 -5.80 -6.19 -10.77
C ARG A 64 -6.30 -4.80 -10.33
N VAL A 65 -6.77 -4.71 -9.09
CA VAL A 65 -7.38 -3.48 -8.54
C VAL A 65 -6.44 -2.74 -7.60
N ASP A 66 -5.69 -3.46 -6.79
CA ASP A 66 -4.65 -2.89 -5.94
C ASP A 66 -3.52 -3.89 -5.74
N ALA A 67 -2.33 -3.39 -5.43
CA ALA A 67 -1.18 -4.23 -5.11
C ALA A 67 -0.23 -3.53 -4.14
N MET A 68 0.43 -4.34 -3.31
CA MET A 68 1.54 -3.93 -2.47
C MET A 68 2.74 -4.80 -2.81
N PHE A 69 3.91 -4.16 -2.95
CA PHE A 69 5.16 -4.78 -3.37
C PHE A 69 6.21 -4.67 -2.26
N ASN A 70 7.32 -5.40 -2.42
CA ASN A 70 8.45 -5.41 -1.49
C ASN A 70 8.04 -5.80 -0.07
N ILE A 71 7.12 -6.77 0.02
CA ILE A 71 6.67 -7.30 1.30
C ILE A 71 7.68 -8.35 1.76
N THR A 72 7.94 -8.40 3.05
CA THR A 72 8.74 -9.45 3.67
C THR A 72 7.82 -10.47 4.36
N PRO A 73 8.17 -11.76 4.39
CA PRO A 73 7.42 -12.74 5.17
C PRO A 73 7.22 -12.33 6.63
N ASN A 74 6.10 -12.74 7.21
CA ASN A 74 5.70 -12.44 8.60
C ASN A 74 5.51 -10.95 8.88
N THR A 75 5.31 -10.13 7.84
CA THR A 75 4.90 -8.73 7.98
C THR A 75 3.46 -8.50 7.53
N HIS A 76 2.95 -7.30 7.82
CA HIS A 76 1.60 -6.91 7.46
C HIS A 76 1.55 -6.37 6.04
N TYR A 77 0.44 -6.63 5.35
CA TYR A 77 0.09 -5.98 4.10
C TYR A 77 -1.16 -5.12 4.28
N GLY A 78 -1.40 -4.21 3.34
CA GLY A 78 -2.63 -3.43 3.26
C GLY A 78 -3.03 -3.15 1.81
N LEU A 79 -4.31 -3.28 1.50
CA LEU A 79 -4.91 -2.98 0.18
C LEU A 79 -6.13 -2.07 0.36
N ASN A 80 -6.37 -1.17 -0.59
CA ASN A 80 -7.55 -0.30 -0.66
C ASN A 80 -8.44 -0.76 -1.82
N LEU A 81 -9.55 -1.41 -1.49
CA LEU A 81 -10.40 -2.09 -2.45
C LEU A 81 -11.82 -1.50 -2.46
N PRO A 82 -12.40 -1.14 -3.61
CA PRO A 82 -13.83 -0.83 -3.72
C PRO A 82 -14.74 -1.96 -3.23
N ALA A 83 -16.02 -1.67 -2.96
CA ALA A 83 -16.97 -2.68 -2.49
C ALA A 83 -17.25 -3.78 -3.54
N ARG A 84 -16.55 -4.91 -3.53
CA ARG A 84 -16.77 -6.08 -4.41
C ARG A 84 -16.20 -7.37 -3.82
N ARG A 85 -16.28 -8.45 -4.60
CA ARG A 85 -15.58 -9.72 -4.38
C ARG A 85 -14.19 -9.68 -4.98
N TYR A 86 -13.22 -10.23 -4.25
CA TYR A 86 -11.82 -10.29 -4.64
C TYR A 86 -11.21 -11.65 -4.38
N GLN A 87 -10.21 -11.98 -5.19
CA GLN A 87 -9.20 -12.98 -4.88
C GLN A 87 -7.89 -12.24 -4.58
N LEU A 88 -7.42 -12.34 -3.34
CA LEU A 88 -6.09 -11.88 -2.96
C LEU A 88 -5.09 -12.96 -3.33
N LEU A 89 -4.03 -12.57 -4.03
CA LEU A 89 -2.92 -13.46 -4.39
C LEU A 89 -1.64 -12.89 -3.82
N VAL A 90 -0.87 -13.75 -3.15
CA VAL A 90 0.51 -13.47 -2.73
C VAL A 90 1.44 -14.19 -3.70
N MET A 91 2.40 -13.45 -4.25
CA MET A 91 3.36 -13.92 -5.24
C MET A 91 4.78 -13.68 -4.72
N ALA A 92 5.69 -14.59 -5.05
CA ALA A 92 7.12 -14.42 -4.84
C ALA A 92 7.82 -14.39 -6.19
N ASP A 93 8.71 -13.43 -6.44
CA ASP A 93 9.54 -13.46 -7.65
C ASP A 93 10.60 -14.58 -7.51
N LEU A 94 10.24 -15.79 -7.90
CA LEU A 94 11.02 -17.02 -7.66
C LEU A 94 12.20 -17.10 -8.62
N ASN A 95 12.03 -16.61 -9.84
CA ASN A 95 13.05 -16.64 -10.88
C ASN A 95 13.94 -15.38 -10.89
N ARG A 96 13.61 -14.37 -10.05
CA ARG A 96 14.34 -13.11 -9.87
C ARG A 96 14.41 -12.26 -11.14
N ASN A 97 13.35 -12.28 -11.94
CA ASN A 97 13.24 -11.49 -13.17
C ASN A 97 12.60 -10.11 -12.94
N ASN A 98 12.27 -9.75 -11.69
CA ASN A 98 11.53 -8.54 -11.30
C ASN A 98 10.10 -8.48 -11.85
N GLN A 99 9.51 -9.62 -12.15
CA GLN A 99 8.13 -9.78 -12.53
C GLN A 99 7.49 -10.82 -11.63
N PHE A 100 6.21 -10.63 -11.32
CA PHE A 100 5.42 -11.60 -10.58
C PHE A 100 4.50 -12.30 -11.58
N GLU A 101 4.74 -13.59 -11.78
CA GLU A 101 4.05 -14.41 -12.78
C GLU A 101 2.95 -15.27 -12.16
N HIS A 102 2.03 -15.76 -12.99
CA HIS A 102 0.84 -16.50 -12.56
C HIS A 102 1.12 -17.85 -11.87
N ASP A 103 2.30 -18.41 -12.08
CA ASP A 103 2.80 -19.68 -11.56
C ASP A 103 3.69 -19.49 -10.32
N GLU A 104 3.90 -18.23 -9.95
CA GLU A 104 4.61 -17.81 -8.77
C GLU A 104 3.68 -17.43 -7.61
N VAL A 105 2.39 -17.76 -7.72
CA VAL A 105 1.41 -17.57 -6.64
C VAL A 105 1.68 -18.58 -5.54
N ILE A 106 2.00 -18.08 -4.36
CA ILE A 106 2.37 -18.85 -3.17
C ILE A 106 1.34 -18.68 -2.03
N GLY A 107 0.34 -17.84 -2.18
CA GLY A 107 -0.73 -17.67 -1.20
C GLY A 107 -1.98 -17.11 -1.85
N GLN A 108 -3.16 -17.47 -1.33
CA GLN A 108 -4.41 -16.94 -1.84
C GLN A 108 -5.50 -16.85 -0.78
N LYS A 109 -6.42 -15.90 -0.96
CA LYS A 109 -7.59 -15.75 -0.10
C LYS A 109 -8.74 -15.10 -0.86
N GLN A 110 -9.93 -15.68 -0.78
CA GLN A 110 -11.14 -15.03 -1.27
C GLN A 110 -11.71 -14.09 -0.22
N LEU A 111 -12.24 -12.95 -0.65
CA LEU A 111 -12.90 -12.00 0.23
C LEU A 111 -14.06 -11.29 -0.49
N GLU A 112 -15.02 -10.81 0.30
CA GLU A 112 -16.06 -9.91 -0.15
C GLU A 112 -16.10 -8.68 0.77
N VAL A 113 -15.95 -7.49 0.19
CA VAL A 113 -16.04 -6.22 0.92
C VAL A 113 -17.32 -5.48 0.54
N THR A 114 -18.15 -5.19 1.54
CA THR A 114 -19.42 -4.48 1.38
C THR A 114 -19.66 -3.59 2.58
N LEU A 115 -20.41 -2.49 2.39
CA LEU A 115 -20.79 -1.61 3.49
C LEU A 115 -21.68 -2.29 4.53
N GLU A 116 -22.50 -3.25 4.10
CA GLU A 116 -23.40 -4.01 4.97
C GLU A 116 -22.62 -4.81 6.03
N HIS A 117 -21.52 -5.45 5.62
CA HIS A 117 -20.71 -6.28 6.52
C HIS A 117 -19.55 -5.53 7.17
N ILE A 118 -19.08 -4.44 6.56
CA ILE A 118 -17.88 -3.69 6.99
C ILE A 118 -18.22 -2.19 7.06
N PRO A 119 -19.10 -1.76 7.99
CA PRO A 119 -19.59 -0.38 8.05
C PRO A 119 -18.47 0.64 8.31
N ASN A 120 -17.40 0.21 8.99
CA ASN A 120 -16.25 1.06 9.29
C ASN A 120 -15.23 1.13 8.14
N LYS A 121 -15.49 0.48 7.01
CA LYS A 121 -14.61 0.43 5.82
C LYS A 121 -13.18 -0.07 6.11
N VAL A 122 -12.99 -0.77 7.21
CA VAL A 122 -11.71 -1.35 7.62
C VAL A 122 -11.93 -2.82 7.96
N LEU A 123 -11.19 -3.70 7.28
CA LEU A 123 -11.23 -5.16 7.48
C LEU A 123 -9.82 -5.67 7.81
N GLY A 124 -9.63 -6.08 9.06
CA GLY A 124 -8.36 -6.64 9.54
C GLY A 124 -8.37 -8.17 9.63
N LYS A 125 -7.24 -8.73 10.10
CA LYS A 125 -7.05 -10.18 10.34
C LYS A 125 -7.25 -11.03 9.09
N MET A 126 -6.94 -10.46 7.93
CA MET A 126 -7.00 -11.17 6.67
C MET A 126 -5.70 -11.93 6.42
N ASP A 127 -5.26 -12.72 7.38
CA ASP A 127 -3.96 -13.40 7.29
C ASP A 127 -3.95 -14.44 6.14
N ILE A 128 -2.83 -14.55 5.45
CA ILE A 128 -2.62 -15.45 4.31
C ILE A 128 -1.39 -16.31 4.60
N GLU A 129 -1.59 -17.62 4.67
CA GLU A 129 -0.51 -18.60 4.81
C GLU A 129 0.16 -18.86 3.47
N LEU A 130 1.49 -18.86 3.47
CA LEU A 130 2.28 -19.21 2.29
C LEU A 130 2.37 -20.73 2.13
N ASN A 131 2.24 -21.17 0.89
CA ASN A 131 2.20 -22.55 0.44
C ASN A 131 3.18 -22.73 -0.73
N SER A 132 3.27 -23.95 -1.27
CA SER A 132 4.03 -24.19 -2.50
C SER A 132 3.43 -23.42 -3.70
N PRO A 133 4.26 -23.03 -4.68
CA PRO A 133 3.80 -22.28 -5.85
C PRO A 133 2.71 -23.02 -6.62
N THR A 134 1.72 -22.28 -7.12
CA THR A 134 0.57 -22.81 -7.83
C THR A 134 0.09 -21.85 -8.91
N SER A 135 -0.46 -22.38 -10.01
CA SER A 135 -1.04 -21.58 -11.10
C SER A 135 -2.56 -21.59 -11.00
N VAL A 136 -3.12 -20.80 -10.08
CA VAL A 136 -4.57 -20.80 -9.81
C VAL A 136 -5.32 -19.77 -10.66
N VAL A 137 -4.66 -18.69 -11.06
CA VAL A 137 -5.27 -17.54 -11.74
C VAL A 137 -4.39 -17.10 -12.88
N ASP A 138 -4.96 -17.05 -14.09
CA ASP A 138 -4.27 -16.57 -15.29
C ASP A 138 -4.31 -15.04 -15.38
N PHE A 139 -3.26 -14.37 -14.93
CA PHE A 139 -3.10 -12.92 -15.03
C PHE A 139 -1.81 -12.56 -15.76
N ALA A 140 -1.79 -11.38 -16.39
CA ALA A 140 -0.58 -10.86 -17.03
C ALA A 140 0.48 -10.55 -15.98
N ALA A 141 1.74 -10.92 -16.24
CA ALA A 141 2.87 -10.69 -15.34
C ALA A 141 2.89 -9.25 -14.82
N ILE A 142 3.12 -9.10 -13.52
CA ILE A 142 3.14 -7.79 -12.85
C ILE A 142 4.59 -7.39 -12.66
N GLU A 143 5.02 -6.31 -13.30
CA GLU A 143 6.35 -5.76 -13.07
C GLU A 143 6.47 -5.22 -11.64
N ALA A 144 7.56 -5.58 -10.96
CA ALA A 144 7.91 -4.97 -9.69
C ALA A 144 8.19 -3.47 -9.92
N PRO A 145 7.72 -2.57 -9.03
CA PRO A 145 8.01 -1.16 -9.14
C PRO A 145 9.52 -0.92 -9.02
N VAL A 146 10.07 -0.07 -9.87
CA VAL A 146 11.47 0.36 -9.78
C VAL A 146 11.67 1.12 -8.46
N THR A 147 12.30 0.46 -7.48
CA THR A 147 12.68 1.10 -6.22
C THR A 147 14.12 1.56 -6.29
N SER A 148 14.35 2.76 -6.82
CA SER A 148 15.64 3.42 -6.64
C SER A 148 15.78 3.87 -5.18
N ASP A 149 16.83 3.42 -4.49
CA ASP A 149 17.32 3.95 -3.21
C ASP A 149 16.35 3.88 -2.02
N ILE A 150 15.56 2.80 -1.90
CA ILE A 150 14.88 2.52 -0.64
C ILE A 150 15.88 1.84 0.30
N GLU A 151 16.19 2.49 1.43
CA GLU A 151 17.01 1.89 2.48
C GLU A 151 16.31 0.64 3.03
N GLU A 152 16.97 -0.51 2.89
CA GLU A 152 16.48 -1.77 3.42
C GLU A 152 16.53 -1.77 4.95
N SER A 153 15.52 -2.36 5.58
CA SER A 153 15.44 -2.54 7.03
C SER A 153 15.14 -3.99 7.32
N ILE A 154 15.81 -4.54 8.34
CA ILE A 154 15.50 -5.89 8.83
C ILE A 154 14.34 -5.89 9.82
N PHE A 155 13.89 -4.71 10.29
CA PHE A 155 12.82 -4.56 11.27
C PHE A 155 11.57 -3.85 10.74
N TYR A 156 11.71 -2.98 9.74
CA TYR A 156 10.61 -2.19 9.19
C TYR A 156 10.19 -2.68 7.80
N PRO A 157 8.90 -2.54 7.44
CA PRO A 157 8.46 -2.81 6.07
C PRO A 157 9.27 -1.98 5.06
N ALA A 158 9.54 -2.55 3.90
CA ALA A 158 10.27 -1.85 2.84
C ALA A 158 9.62 -0.49 2.53
N GLY A 159 10.43 0.54 2.35
CA GLY A 159 9.96 1.90 2.06
C GLY A 159 9.52 2.71 3.28
N SER A 160 9.65 2.17 4.50
CA SER A 160 9.38 2.88 5.75
C SER A 160 10.53 3.81 6.18
N LEU A 161 11.77 3.46 5.82
CA LEU A 161 12.94 4.31 6.04
C LEU A 161 13.02 5.35 4.93
N ARG A 162 12.82 6.62 5.26
CA ARG A 162 12.88 7.75 4.32
C ARG A 162 13.43 8.99 5.00
N PRO A 163 14.44 9.67 4.41
CA PRO A 163 14.90 10.95 4.92
C PRO A 163 13.84 12.04 4.69
N LEU A 164 13.86 13.12 5.49
CA LEU A 164 12.88 14.21 5.36
C LEU A 164 12.88 14.89 3.98
N ASN A 165 14.04 14.93 3.31
CA ASN A 165 14.18 15.54 1.99
C ASN A 165 13.67 14.64 0.85
N ASP A 166 13.23 13.40 1.14
CA ASP A 166 12.63 12.50 0.16
C ASP A 166 11.46 13.20 -0.56
N PRO A 167 11.42 13.23 -1.91
CA PRO A 167 10.34 13.82 -2.69
C PRO A 167 8.92 13.35 -2.30
N PHE A 168 8.79 12.16 -1.73
CA PHE A 168 7.53 11.66 -1.19
C PHE A 168 6.98 12.57 -0.08
N PHE A 169 7.84 13.16 0.76
CA PHE A 169 7.41 14.14 1.77
C PHE A 169 7.26 15.56 1.21
N SER A 170 7.18 15.76 -0.10
CA SER A 170 6.90 17.08 -0.68
C SER A 170 5.45 17.55 -0.42
N ARG A 171 5.20 18.85 -0.52
CA ARG A 171 3.84 19.42 -0.38
C ARG A 171 2.96 19.05 -1.57
N GLU A 172 3.57 18.81 -2.73
CA GLU A 172 2.91 18.29 -3.94
C GLU A 172 2.29 16.92 -3.65
N MET A 173 3.00 16.04 -2.94
CA MET A 173 2.48 14.75 -2.52
C MET A 173 1.34 14.90 -1.48
N SER A 174 1.45 15.83 -0.53
CA SER A 174 0.33 16.14 0.38
C SER A 174 -0.91 16.58 -0.39
N THR A 175 -0.73 17.42 -1.42
CA THR A 175 -1.80 17.86 -2.32
C THR A 175 -2.39 16.69 -3.11
N LEU A 176 -1.55 15.76 -3.58
CA LEU A 176 -2.02 14.53 -4.21
C LEU A 176 -2.88 13.70 -3.26
N GLY A 177 -2.46 13.53 -2.01
CA GLY A 177 -3.23 12.84 -0.98
C GLY A 177 -4.58 13.49 -0.64
N LEU A 178 -4.74 14.80 -0.87
CA LEU A 178 -6.01 15.51 -0.69
C LEU A 178 -7.00 15.23 -1.83
N TYR A 179 -6.52 15.22 -3.08
CA TYR A 179 -7.38 15.26 -4.26
C TYR A 179 -7.39 13.95 -5.07
N HIS A 180 -6.37 13.10 -4.94
CA HIS A 180 -6.24 11.79 -5.58
C HIS A 180 -5.69 10.75 -4.57
N PRO A 181 -6.48 10.39 -3.56
CA PRO A 181 -6.04 9.54 -2.45
C PRO A 181 -5.52 8.15 -2.89
N ALA A 182 -6.12 7.54 -3.92
CA ALA A 182 -5.66 6.26 -4.43
C ALA A 182 -4.25 6.35 -5.03
N ALA A 183 -3.98 7.39 -5.84
CA ALA A 183 -2.66 7.60 -6.44
C ALA A 183 -1.57 7.89 -5.37
N PHE A 184 -1.94 8.55 -4.27
CA PHE A 184 -1.04 8.72 -3.13
C PHE A 184 -0.63 7.37 -2.54
N LEU A 185 -1.58 6.49 -2.26
CA LEU A 185 -1.32 5.16 -1.68
C LEU A 185 -0.52 4.25 -2.60
N GLU A 186 -0.68 4.40 -3.91
CA GLU A 186 0.12 3.67 -4.91
C GLU A 186 1.58 4.13 -4.91
N SER A 187 1.85 5.39 -4.59
CA SER A 187 3.23 5.89 -4.49
C SER A 187 3.95 5.45 -3.22
N SER A 188 3.21 5.17 -2.14
CA SER A 188 3.72 4.42 -0.99
C SER A 188 2.56 3.85 -0.16
N PRO A 189 2.47 2.52 0.00
CA PRO A 189 1.39 1.90 0.76
C PRO A 189 1.56 2.01 2.29
N ASN A 190 2.74 2.41 2.75
CA ASN A 190 3.01 2.60 4.18
C ASN A 190 2.34 3.88 4.69
N MET A 191 2.03 3.93 5.99
CA MET A 191 1.54 5.15 6.64
C MET A 191 2.49 5.68 7.70
N PHE A 192 3.38 4.82 8.21
CA PHE A 192 4.38 5.16 9.20
C PHE A 192 5.76 5.14 8.57
N TYR A 193 6.53 6.19 8.85
CA TYR A 193 7.88 6.36 8.33
C TYR A 193 8.85 6.73 9.45
N ALA A 194 10.10 6.28 9.31
CA ALA A 194 11.21 6.62 10.19
C ALA A 194 12.36 7.20 9.36
N LEU A 195 13.21 8.01 10.00
CA LEU A 195 14.38 8.60 9.33
C LEU A 195 15.56 7.65 9.22
N GLU A 196 15.66 6.71 10.15
CA GLU A 196 16.80 5.81 10.30
C GLU A 196 16.37 4.56 11.08
N GLU A 197 17.04 3.44 10.79
CA GLU A 197 16.99 2.25 11.64
C GLU A 197 17.80 2.54 12.91
N ASP A 198 17.15 2.43 14.06
CA ASP A 198 17.79 2.70 15.35
C ASP A 198 17.27 1.69 16.36
N LEU A 199 18.19 0.83 16.79
CA LEU A 199 17.97 -0.30 17.70
C LEU A 199 18.14 0.09 19.16
N SER A 200 18.50 1.35 19.43
CA SER A 200 18.59 1.88 20.77
C SER A 200 17.19 2.00 21.40
N TYR A 201 17.09 1.71 22.69
CA TYR A 201 15.85 1.92 23.43
C TYR A 201 15.58 3.42 23.63
N LYS A 202 14.89 4.03 22.65
CA LYS A 202 14.46 5.44 22.64
C LYS A 202 12.94 5.54 22.68
N ILE A 203 12.44 6.67 23.18
CA ILE A 203 11.01 6.93 23.23
C ILE A 203 10.52 7.32 21.83
N PRO A 204 9.63 6.54 21.18
CA PRO A 204 9.09 6.90 19.88
C PRO A 204 8.18 8.11 20.00
N VAL A 205 8.28 9.04 19.04
CA VAL A 205 7.44 10.23 18.99
C VAL A 205 6.88 10.36 17.59
N ILE A 206 5.57 10.21 17.49
CA ILE A 206 4.86 10.21 16.21
C ILE A 206 4.42 11.66 15.91
N PHE A 207 4.92 12.17 14.80
CA PHE A 207 4.53 13.46 14.24
C PHE A 207 3.40 13.24 13.23
N VAL A 208 2.30 13.98 13.41
CA VAL A 208 1.10 13.92 12.58
C VAL A 208 0.88 15.30 11.97
N HIS A 209 0.94 15.41 10.64
CA HIS A 209 0.75 16.69 9.95
C HIS A 209 -0.72 17.11 9.90
N GLY A 210 -0.97 18.42 9.77
CA GLY A 210 -2.30 18.96 9.53
C GLY A 210 -2.76 18.81 8.08
N ILE A 211 -3.97 19.30 7.77
CA ILE A 211 -4.46 19.38 6.39
C ILE A 211 -3.48 20.19 5.53
N ASN A 212 -3.14 19.66 4.35
CA ASN A 212 -2.16 20.26 3.44
C ASN A 212 -0.71 20.39 4.01
N GLY A 213 -0.47 19.84 5.20
CA GLY A 213 0.87 19.75 5.79
C GLY A 213 1.65 18.55 5.27
N SER A 214 2.92 18.49 5.61
CA SER A 214 3.83 17.39 5.25
C SER A 214 4.78 17.08 6.43
N PRO A 215 5.32 15.85 6.52
CA PRO A 215 6.41 15.52 7.42
C PRO A 215 7.59 16.52 7.43
N ARG A 216 7.88 17.18 6.29
CA ARG A 216 8.94 18.20 6.19
C ARG A 216 8.75 19.40 7.09
N GLU A 217 7.51 19.74 7.46
CA GLU A 217 7.22 20.89 8.30
C GLU A 217 7.74 20.72 9.74
N PHE A 218 8.07 19.48 10.14
CA PHE A 218 8.64 19.16 11.45
C PHE A 218 10.17 19.23 11.50
N SER A 219 10.87 19.57 10.41
CA SER A 219 12.34 19.59 10.36
C SER A 219 12.96 20.37 11.52
N SER A 220 12.47 21.58 11.77
CA SER A 220 12.92 22.44 12.87
C SER A 220 12.71 21.82 14.27
N LEU A 221 11.61 21.09 14.48
CA LEU A 221 11.36 20.41 15.76
C LEU A 221 12.28 19.20 15.95
N ILE A 222 12.67 18.55 14.85
CA ILE A 222 13.52 17.36 14.87
C ILE A 222 14.98 17.74 15.11
N GLU A 223 15.46 18.78 14.44
CA GLU A 223 16.82 19.31 14.60
C GLU A 223 17.09 19.77 16.04
N ASN A 224 16.08 20.32 16.72
CA ASN A 224 16.22 20.86 18.07
C ASN A 224 15.90 19.85 19.19
N ARG A 225 15.62 18.58 18.85
CA ARG A 225 15.24 17.56 19.85
C ARG A 225 16.43 16.72 20.29
N ASP A 226 16.40 16.27 21.54
CA ASP A 226 17.36 15.30 22.05
C ASP A 226 17.18 13.93 21.35
N ARG A 227 17.91 13.75 20.24
CA ARG A 227 17.94 12.52 19.43
C ARG A 227 18.59 11.33 20.15
N SER A 228 19.19 11.53 21.32
CA SER A 228 19.67 10.43 22.17
C SER A 228 18.53 9.76 22.96
N ARG A 229 17.46 10.51 23.24
CA ARG A 229 16.30 10.04 24.03
C ARG A 229 15.05 9.77 23.21
N TYR A 230 14.83 10.55 22.14
CA TYR A 230 13.61 10.50 21.35
C TYR A 230 13.88 10.05 19.92
N LYS A 231 13.00 9.20 19.39
CA LYS A 231 13.04 8.72 18.00
C LYS A 231 11.85 9.28 17.21
N PRO A 232 12.08 10.14 16.19
CA PRO A 232 11.01 10.71 15.39
C PRO A 232 10.44 9.68 14.42
N TRP A 233 9.12 9.59 14.39
CA TRP A 233 8.33 8.82 13.43
C TRP A 233 7.30 9.74 12.80
N PHE A 234 6.91 9.47 11.55
CA PHE A 234 5.92 10.27 10.83
C PHE A 234 4.74 9.40 10.50
N PHE A 235 3.56 9.89 10.83
CA PHE A 235 2.33 9.37 10.27
C PHE A 235 1.94 10.26 9.09
N TYR A 236 2.13 9.76 7.87
CA TYR A 236 1.84 10.50 6.65
C TYR A 236 0.60 9.91 5.99
N TYR A 237 -0.51 10.62 6.14
CA TYR A 237 -1.82 10.14 5.72
C TYR A 237 -2.34 10.94 4.52
N ARG A 238 -3.10 10.24 3.68
CA ARG A 238 -3.97 10.86 2.68
C ARG A 238 -5.24 11.39 3.34
N PHE A 239 -5.84 12.42 2.77
CA PHE A 239 -7.18 12.81 3.20
C PHE A 239 -8.17 11.69 2.87
N HIS A 240 -9.04 11.40 3.84
CA HIS A 240 -10.22 10.58 3.62
C HIS A 240 -11.42 11.44 4.03
N LYS A 241 -12.34 11.64 3.11
CA LYS A 241 -13.60 12.30 3.43
C LYS A 241 -14.42 11.30 4.25
N PRO A 242 -14.72 11.57 5.54
CA PRO A 242 -15.66 10.72 6.27
C PRO A 242 -17.02 10.78 5.57
N ALA A 243 -17.73 9.65 5.58
CA ALA A 243 -19.10 9.53 5.06
C ALA A 243 -20.06 10.48 5.78
#